data_AF-A0A4R3GC47-F1
#
_entry.id   AF-A0A4R3GC47-F1
#
_cell.length_a   1.000
_cell.length_b   1.000
_cell.length_c   1.000
_cell.angle_alpha   90.00
_cell.angle_beta   90.00
_cell.angle_gamma   90.00
#
_symmetry.space_group_name_H-M   'P 1'
#
loop_
_entity.id
_entity.type
_entity.pdbx_description
1 polymer ?
#
loop_
_entity_poly.entity_id
_entity_poly.type
_entity_poly.pdbx_seq_one_letter_code
_entity_poly.pdbx_strand_id
1 'polypeptide(L)'
;MVGLWRGAGIPSGHPLDGVLENLRWFGKRFHPDMRADALLFQWRPGRLVAIDPRFVPITLAIRLSSLGRTAFGRGLFSYFQKAFRAQGTTAALDIRTLDQIASAAMVYNEQPIVDHFRRVSDDTLAGMMCVRGDERRFFFKLTKIGAQS
;
A
#
# COMPACT_ATOMS: atom_id res chain seq x y z
N MET A 1 -13.15 9.25 -2.83
CA MET A 1 -12.04 8.46 -2.24
C MET A 1 -11.39 9.12 -1.03
N VAL A 2 -11.54 10.43 -0.80
CA VAL A 2 -10.98 11.12 0.38
C VAL A 2 -11.38 10.42 1.69
N GLY A 3 -10.41 10.25 2.60
CA GLY A 3 -10.59 9.62 3.90
C GLY A 3 -9.54 8.56 4.22
N LEU A 4 -9.74 7.88 5.36
CA LEU A 4 -8.92 6.78 5.82
C LEU A 4 -9.53 5.45 5.39
N TRP A 5 -8.70 4.55 4.86
CA TRP A 5 -9.12 3.26 4.35
C TRP A 5 -8.26 2.16 4.95
N ARG A 6 -8.91 1.11 5.44
CA ARG A 6 -8.25 -0.11 5.89
C ARG A 6 -8.03 -1.04 4.70
N GLY A 7 -6.81 -1.53 4.54
CA GLY A 7 -6.42 -2.43 3.48
C GLY A 7 -6.43 -3.89 3.90
N ALA A 8 -6.73 -4.78 2.95
CA ALA A 8 -6.53 -6.22 3.08
C ALA A 8 -6.08 -6.78 1.74
N GLY A 9 -5.05 -7.65 1.75
CA GLY A 9 -4.61 -8.36 0.55
C GLY A 9 -5.67 -9.35 0.07
N ILE A 10 -5.72 -9.59 -1.24
CA ILE A 10 -6.50 -10.67 -1.83
C ILE A 10 -5.48 -11.71 -2.34
N PRO A 11 -5.49 -12.95 -1.80
CA PRO A 11 -4.56 -13.99 -2.22
C PRO A 11 -4.63 -14.19 -3.74
N SER A 12 -3.50 -14.06 -4.41
CA SER A 12 -3.39 -14.15 -5.87
C SER A 12 -2.16 -14.94 -6.33
N GLY A 13 -1.36 -15.44 -5.40
CA GLY A 13 -0.07 -16.09 -5.67
C GLY A 13 1.07 -15.09 -5.89
N HIS A 14 0.83 -13.80 -5.62
CA HIS A 14 1.87 -12.78 -5.74
C HIS A 14 2.91 -12.97 -4.62
N PRO A 15 4.21 -12.75 -4.86
CA PRO A 15 5.24 -12.87 -3.82
C PRO A 15 5.07 -11.93 -2.61
N LEU A 16 4.18 -10.95 -2.71
CA LEU A 16 3.87 -10.00 -1.62
C LEU A 16 2.68 -10.45 -0.77
N ASP A 17 1.99 -11.52 -1.16
CA ASP A 17 0.93 -12.12 -0.37
C ASP A 17 1.47 -12.49 1.02
N GLY A 18 0.77 -12.09 2.08
CA GLY A 18 1.21 -12.29 3.48
C GLY A 18 2.31 -11.35 3.97
N VAL A 19 3.08 -10.69 3.09
CA VAL A 19 4.18 -9.80 3.51
C VAL A 19 3.64 -8.54 4.18
N LEU A 20 2.67 -7.86 3.56
CA LEU A 20 2.10 -6.63 4.12
C LEU A 20 1.34 -6.87 5.44
N GLU A 21 0.67 -8.02 5.54
CA GLU A 21 -0.06 -8.45 6.74
C GLU A 21 0.90 -8.73 7.90
N ASN A 22 2.01 -9.41 7.63
CA ASN A 22 3.09 -9.63 8.61
C ASN A 22 3.71 -8.31 9.09
N LEU A 23 3.71 -7.28 8.25
CA LEU A 23 4.23 -5.95 8.58
C LEU A 23 3.22 -5.07 9.32
N ARG A 24 2.01 -5.56 9.63
CA ARG A 24 0.91 -4.80 10.25
C ARG A 24 0.47 -3.59 9.42
N TRP A 25 0.47 -3.75 8.10
CA TRP A 25 -0.10 -2.75 7.21
C TRP A 25 -1.57 -2.51 7.59
N PHE A 26 -1.91 -1.26 7.85
CA PHE A 26 -3.27 -0.84 8.17
C PHE A 26 -4.04 -0.49 6.91
N GLY A 27 -3.43 0.26 5.98
CA GLY A 27 -4.12 0.72 4.78
C GLY A 27 -3.54 2.01 4.20
N LYS A 28 -4.44 2.88 3.73
CA LYS A 28 -4.11 4.10 2.96
C LYS A 28 -4.95 5.28 3.43
N ARG A 29 -4.44 6.50 3.27
CA ARG A 29 -5.22 7.73 3.46
C ARG A 29 -5.13 8.58 2.20
N PHE A 30 -6.29 9.03 1.72
CA PHE A 30 -6.40 9.96 0.59
C PHE A 30 -6.81 11.32 1.12
N HIS A 31 -6.06 12.34 0.76
CA HIS A 31 -6.28 13.72 1.17
C HIS A 31 -7.11 14.48 0.11
N PRO A 32 -7.78 15.59 0.48
CA PRO A 32 -8.59 16.37 -0.45
C PRO A 32 -7.80 16.99 -1.61
N ASP A 33 -6.50 17.21 -1.41
CA ASP A 33 -5.56 17.81 -2.39
C ASP A 33 -4.98 16.78 -3.38
N MET A 34 -5.64 15.62 -3.53
CA MET A 34 -5.21 14.50 -4.36
C MET A 34 -3.91 13.83 -3.90
N ARG A 35 -3.33 14.20 -2.76
CA ARG A 35 -2.17 13.51 -2.19
C ARG A 35 -2.64 12.27 -1.40
N ALA A 36 -1.74 11.32 -1.21
CA ALA A 36 -2.04 10.09 -0.50
C ALA A 36 -0.88 9.60 0.36
N ASP A 37 -1.23 9.08 1.54
CA ASP A 37 -0.34 8.27 2.37
C ASP A 37 -0.57 6.81 2.00
N ALA A 38 0.31 6.28 1.16
CA ALA A 38 0.10 4.99 0.50
C ALA A 38 0.32 3.77 1.40
N LEU A 39 1.04 3.95 2.52
CA LEU A 39 1.43 2.89 3.43
C LEU A 39 1.30 3.38 4.87
N LEU A 40 0.12 3.16 5.45
CA LEU A 40 -0.13 3.40 6.88
C LEU A 40 0.05 2.11 7.65
N PHE A 41 0.76 2.20 8.77
CA PHE A 41 0.99 1.09 9.69
C PHE A 41 0.46 1.43 11.08
N GLN A 42 -0.11 0.43 11.76
CA GLN A 42 -0.64 0.58 13.11
C GLN A 42 0.27 -0.12 14.12
N TRP A 43 1.01 0.67 14.91
CA TRP A 43 1.91 0.14 15.94
C TRP A 43 1.26 0.01 17.32
N ARG A 44 0.35 0.93 17.64
CA ARG A 44 -0.50 0.90 18.85
C ARG A 44 -1.94 1.19 18.44
N PRO A 45 -2.94 0.75 19.22
CA PRO A 45 -4.32 1.20 19.03
C PRO A 45 -4.38 2.72 18.88
N GLY A 46 -5.07 3.21 17.83
CA GLY A 46 -5.21 4.65 17.56
C GLY A 46 -4.02 5.39 16.93
N ARG A 47 -2.80 4.83 16.90
CA ARG A 47 -1.63 5.53 16.31
C ARG A 47 -1.22 4.94 14.96
N LEU A 48 -1.58 5.65 13.89
CA LEU A 48 -1.17 5.36 12.51
C LEU A 48 0.10 6.12 12.16
N VAL A 49 1.04 5.44 11.50
CA VAL A 49 2.27 6.04 11.01
C VAL A 49 2.44 5.74 9.53
N ALA A 50 2.63 6.79 8.75
CA ALA A 50 3.00 6.69 7.33
C ALA A 50 4.47 6.32 7.22
N ILE A 51 4.76 5.27 6.46
CA ILE A 51 6.14 4.87 6.14
C ILE A 51 6.44 5.29 4.71
N ASP A 52 7.63 5.87 4.52
CA ASP A 52 8.10 6.24 3.19
C ASP A 52 8.63 4.98 2.47
N PRO A 53 8.03 4.60 1.33
CA PRO A 53 8.46 3.44 0.58
C PRO A 53 9.88 3.60 -0.01
N ARG A 54 10.44 4.82 -0.12
CA ARG A 54 11.77 5.04 -0.73
C ARG A 54 12.92 4.22 -0.11
N PHE A 55 12.77 3.84 1.15
CA PHE A 55 13.81 3.16 1.89
C PHE A 55 13.81 1.63 1.71
N VAL A 56 12.75 1.08 1.12
CA VAL A 56 12.65 -0.35 0.82
C VAL A 56 12.14 -0.51 -0.62
N PRO A 57 13.03 -0.59 -1.62
CA PRO A 57 12.64 -0.76 -3.01
C PRO A 57 11.76 -2.00 -3.19
N ILE A 58 10.56 -1.85 -3.78
CA ILE A 58 9.59 -2.95 -3.91
C ILE A 58 10.16 -4.13 -4.71
N THR A 59 10.99 -3.86 -5.72
CA THR A 59 11.63 -4.89 -6.54
C THR A 59 12.55 -5.77 -5.69
N LEU A 60 13.25 -5.18 -4.71
CA LEU A 60 14.08 -5.93 -3.77
C LEU A 60 13.21 -6.75 -2.82
N ALA A 61 12.13 -6.17 -2.29
CA ALA A 61 11.18 -6.89 -1.44
C ALA A 61 10.53 -8.09 -2.15
N ILE A 62 10.16 -7.93 -3.43
CA ILE A 62 9.65 -9.03 -4.27
C ILE A 62 10.70 -10.12 -4.45
N ARG A 63 11.96 -9.77 -4.77
CA ARG A 63 13.05 -10.75 -4.92
C ARG A 63 13.37 -11.49 -3.62
N LEU A 64 13.36 -10.80 -2.48
CA LEU A 64 13.68 -11.35 -1.16
C LEU A 64 12.48 -11.95 -0.42
N SER A 65 11.28 -11.91 -1.02
CA SER A 65 10.05 -12.46 -0.42
C SER A 65 10.17 -13.93 0.00
N SER A 66 11.02 -14.71 -0.67
CA SER A 66 11.34 -16.10 -0.32
C SER A 66 12.03 -16.22 1.05
N LEU A 67 12.80 -15.20 1.47
CA LEU A 67 13.47 -15.11 2.76
C LEU A 67 12.61 -14.46 3.85
N GLY A 68 11.59 -13.67 3.46
CA GLY A 68 10.68 -12.97 4.38
C GLY A 68 9.67 -13.86 5.10
N ARG A 69 9.49 -15.12 4.67
CA ARG A 69 8.59 -16.09 5.32
C ARG A 69 9.19 -16.71 6.59
N THR A 70 10.50 -16.63 6.77
CA THR A 70 11.20 -17.14 7.96
C THR A 70 11.27 -16.08 9.06
N ALA A 71 11.11 -16.51 10.32
CA ALA A 71 10.99 -15.65 11.50
C ALA A 71 12.15 -14.64 11.72
N PHE A 72 13.27 -14.80 11.01
CA PHE A 72 14.46 -13.96 11.07
C PHE A 72 14.24 -12.53 10.55
N GLY A 73 13.26 -12.32 9.66
CA GLY A 73 12.93 -10.99 9.12
C GLY A 73 12.26 -10.04 10.11
N ARG A 74 11.60 -10.56 11.16
CA ARG A 74 10.80 -9.72 12.10
C ARG A 74 11.66 -8.77 12.96
N GLY A 75 12.88 -9.19 13.32
CA GLY A 75 13.73 -8.45 14.26
C GLY A 75 14.48 -7.28 13.62
N LEU A 76 15.16 -7.52 12.49
CA LEU A 76 15.93 -6.48 11.79
C LEU A 76 15.04 -5.43 11.13
N PHE A 77 13.90 -5.84 10.56
CA PHE A 77 13.02 -4.94 9.80
C PHE A 77 12.38 -3.87 10.69
N SER A 78 11.98 -4.23 11.92
CA SER A 78 11.48 -3.32 12.96
C SER A 78 12.50 -2.24 13.35
N TYR A 79 13.79 -2.59 13.37
CA TYR A 79 14.86 -1.69 13.77
C TYR A 79 15.18 -0.64 12.69
N PHE A 80 15.21 -1.06 11.41
CA PHE A 80 15.41 -0.13 10.30
C PHE A 80 14.19 0.78 10.05
N GLN A 81 12.97 0.34 10.35
CA GLN A 81 11.74 1.12 10.13
C GLN A 81 11.56 2.36 11.00
N LYS A 82 12.22 2.47 12.16
CA LYS A 82 12.16 3.69 12.99
C LYS A 82 12.72 4.93 12.26
N ALA A 83 13.65 4.73 11.33
CA ALA A 83 14.23 5.79 10.51
C ALA A 83 13.36 6.18 9.30
N PHE A 84 12.33 5.39 8.95
CA PHE A 84 11.56 5.52 7.70
C PHE A 84 10.20 6.20 7.88
N ARG A 85 10.05 7.04 8.92
CA ARG A 85 8.86 7.89 9.05
C ARG A 85 8.82 8.84 7.86
N ALA A 86 7.74 8.79 7.10
CA ALA A 86 7.54 9.73 6.01
C ALA A 86 7.45 11.16 6.59
N GLN A 87 8.24 12.08 6.04
CA GLN A 87 8.13 13.51 6.33
C GLN A 87 7.06 14.20 5.47
N GLY A 88 6.36 13.45 4.60
CA GLY A 88 5.29 13.96 3.74
C GLY A 88 4.50 12.82 3.07
N THR A 89 3.53 13.18 2.22
CA THR A 89 2.71 12.19 1.50
C THR A 89 3.54 11.43 0.47
N THR A 90 3.30 10.14 0.35
CA THR A 90 4.17 9.24 -0.42
C THR A 90 3.67 8.96 -1.85
N ALA A 91 2.46 9.38 -2.16
CA ALA A 91 1.83 9.18 -3.46
C ALA A 91 0.84 10.30 -3.81
N ALA A 92 0.40 10.31 -5.07
CA ALA A 92 -0.64 11.18 -5.57
C ALA A 92 -1.68 10.40 -6.38
N LEU A 93 -2.93 10.86 -6.34
CA LEU A 93 -4.03 10.35 -7.15
C LEU A 93 -4.01 11.02 -8.53
N ASP A 94 -4.21 10.21 -9.55
CA ASP A 94 -4.28 10.61 -10.96
C ASP A 94 -5.36 9.77 -11.66
N ILE A 95 -5.86 10.22 -12.82
CA ILE A 95 -6.74 9.42 -13.67
C ILE A 95 -5.87 8.74 -14.72
N ARG A 96 -5.80 7.41 -14.69
CA ARG A 96 -5.03 6.63 -15.65
C ARG A 96 -5.90 5.62 -16.37
N THR A 97 -5.67 5.51 -17.66
CA THR A 97 -6.30 4.49 -18.50
C THR A 97 -5.53 3.18 -18.33
N LEU A 98 -6.23 2.13 -17.92
CA LEU A 98 -5.74 0.76 -17.90
C LEU A 98 -6.61 -0.07 -18.83
N ASP A 99 -6.00 -0.77 -19.78
CA ASP A 99 -6.69 -1.62 -20.75
C ASP A 99 -7.86 -0.87 -21.43
N GLN A 100 -7.60 0.38 -21.85
CA GLN A 100 -8.54 1.32 -22.48
C GLN A 100 -9.66 1.88 -21.59
N ILE A 101 -9.70 1.54 -20.29
CA ILE A 101 -10.71 2.05 -19.37
C ILE A 101 -10.07 3.03 -18.37
N ALA A 102 -10.63 4.25 -18.29
CA ALA A 102 -10.22 5.23 -17.30
C ALA A 102 -10.53 4.73 -15.87
N SER A 103 -9.52 4.79 -15.01
CA SER A 103 -9.61 4.35 -13.62
C SER A 103 -8.91 5.37 -12.73
N ALA A 104 -9.45 5.61 -11.54
CA ALA A 104 -8.70 6.31 -10.51
C ALA A 104 -7.45 5.48 -10.19
N ALA A 105 -6.28 6.10 -10.18
CA ALA A 105 -5.01 5.46 -9.90
C ALA A 105 -4.22 6.27 -8.88
N MET A 106 -3.43 5.60 -8.05
CA MET A 106 -2.47 6.24 -7.17
C MET A 106 -1.06 5.88 -7.62
N VAL A 107 -0.26 6.90 -7.91
CA VAL A 107 1.13 6.77 -8.36
C VAL A 107 2.05 7.09 -7.19
N TYR A 108 2.98 6.20 -6.90
CA TYR A 108 3.96 6.38 -5.82
C TYR A 108 5.07 7.30 -6.32
N ASN A 109 5.44 8.30 -5.52
CA ASN A 109 6.40 9.32 -5.94
C ASN A 109 7.80 8.73 -6.16
N GLU A 110 8.21 7.82 -5.28
CA GLU A 110 9.58 7.31 -5.18
C GLU A 110 9.74 5.87 -5.63
N GLN A 111 8.64 5.24 -6.10
CA GLN A 111 8.63 3.84 -6.48
C GLN A 111 7.86 3.64 -7.79
N PRO A 112 8.27 2.67 -8.63
CA PRO A 112 7.62 2.40 -9.91
C PRO A 112 6.32 1.59 -9.73
N ILE A 113 5.47 2.01 -8.81
CA ILE A 113 4.23 1.36 -8.40
C ILE A 113 3.05 2.24 -8.79
N VAL A 114 2.03 1.62 -9.37
CA VAL A 114 0.74 2.24 -9.63
C VAL A 114 -0.37 1.36 -9.08
N ASP A 115 -1.20 1.91 -8.20
CA ASP A 115 -2.39 1.26 -7.67
C ASP A 115 -3.61 1.73 -8.46
N HIS A 116 -4.23 0.86 -9.25
CA HIS A 116 -5.49 1.16 -9.93
C HIS A 116 -6.68 0.78 -9.05
N PHE A 117 -7.69 1.65 -8.97
CA PHE A 117 -8.86 1.45 -8.12
C PHE A 117 -10.16 1.34 -8.90
N ARG A 118 -11.02 0.44 -8.44
CA ARG A 118 -12.42 0.33 -8.86
C ARG A 118 -13.35 0.35 -7.66
N ARG A 119 -14.45 1.07 -7.78
CA ARG A 119 -15.48 1.10 -6.75
C ARG A 119 -16.26 -0.22 -6.78
N VAL A 120 -16.33 -0.90 -5.63
CA VAL A 120 -17.16 -2.10 -5.43
C VAL A 120 -18.47 -1.71 -4.74
N SER A 121 -18.39 -0.83 -3.74
CA SER A 121 -19.52 -0.21 -3.03
C SER A 121 -19.13 1.20 -2.58
N ASP A 122 -20.01 1.93 -1.90
CA ASP A 122 -19.72 3.29 -1.41
C ASP A 122 -18.60 3.34 -0.35
N ASP A 123 -18.39 2.23 0.35
CA ASP A 123 -17.38 2.07 1.39
C ASP A 123 -16.25 1.11 1.00
N THR A 124 -16.30 0.48 -0.17
CA THR A 124 -15.31 -0.53 -0.58
C THR A 124 -14.75 -0.26 -1.97
N LEU A 125 -13.43 -0.32 -2.08
CA LEU A 125 -12.68 -0.24 -3.34
C LEU A 125 -11.89 -1.53 -3.54
N ALA A 126 -11.89 -2.04 -4.76
CA ALA A 126 -10.91 -2.99 -5.23
C ALA A 126 -9.67 -2.23 -5.72
N GLY A 127 -8.49 -2.71 -5.37
CA GLY A 127 -7.20 -2.18 -5.76
C GLY A 127 -6.38 -3.23 -6.50
N MET A 128 -5.70 -2.80 -7.55
CA MET A 128 -4.75 -3.62 -8.29
C MET A 128 -3.44 -2.84 -8.40
N MET A 129 -2.40 -3.38 -7.78
CA MET A 129 -1.06 -2.83 -7.81
C MET A 129 -0.30 -3.41 -9.00
N CYS A 130 0.27 -2.51 -9.80
CA CYS A 130 1.15 -2.82 -10.91
C CYS A 130 2.54 -2.24 -10.62
N VAL A 131 3.58 -3.05 -10.79
CA VAL A 131 4.98 -2.62 -10.67
C VAL A 131 5.60 -2.59 -12.06
N ARG A 132 6.25 -1.49 -12.44
CA ARG A 132 6.91 -1.40 -13.76
C ARG A 132 7.98 -2.50 -13.86
N GLY A 133 7.90 -3.31 -14.93
CA GLY A 133 8.83 -4.41 -15.16
C GLY A 133 8.48 -5.72 -14.44
N ASP A 134 7.31 -5.79 -13.79
CA ASP A 134 6.74 -7.03 -13.27
C ASP A 134 5.35 -7.23 -13.88
N GLU A 135 5.14 -8.36 -14.56
CA GLU A 135 3.85 -8.70 -15.17
C GLU A 135 2.80 -9.13 -14.15
N ARG A 136 3.24 -9.49 -12.94
CA ARG A 136 2.35 -9.95 -11.88
C ARG A 136 1.59 -8.77 -11.29
N ARG A 137 0.32 -9.01 -10.99
CA ARG A 137 -0.61 -8.04 -10.40
C ARG A 137 -0.87 -8.44 -8.97
N PHE A 138 -0.71 -7.51 -8.03
CA PHE A 138 -1.09 -7.74 -6.64
C PHE A 138 -2.47 -7.11 -6.39
N PHE A 139 -3.39 -7.89 -5.85
CA PHE A 139 -4.76 -7.45 -5.62
C PHE A 139 -5.01 -7.20 -4.14
N PHE A 140 -5.79 -6.17 -3.84
CA PHE A 140 -6.16 -5.82 -2.49
C PHE A 140 -7.54 -5.17 -2.48
N LYS A 141 -8.16 -5.11 -1.30
CA LYS A 141 -9.37 -4.32 -1.05
C LYS A 141 -9.09 -3.23 -0.05
N LEU A 142 -9.82 -2.12 -0.18
CA LEU A 142 -9.83 -1.02 0.76
C LEU A 142 -11.25 -0.84 1.28
N THR A 143 -11.43 -0.82 2.59
CA THR A 143 -12.70 -0.51 3.24
C THR A 143 -12.58 0.82 3.97
N LYS A 144 -13.51 1.73 3.73
CA LYS A 144 -13.54 3.07 4.31
C LYS A 144 -13.75 2.94 5.81
N ILE A 145 -12.91 3.63 6.58
CA ILE A 145 -13.12 3.78 8.03
C ILE A 145 -13.95 5.04 8.21
N GLY A 146 -15.16 4.89 8.74
CA GLY A 146 -15.97 6.03 9.18
C GLY A 146 -15.17 6.87 10.19
N ALA A 147 -15.45 8.18 10.26
CA ALA A 147 -14.93 8.98 11.37
C ALA A 147 -15.38 8.27 12.65
N GLN A 148 -14.43 7.75 13.42
CA GLN A 148 -14.72 7.24 14.76
C GLN A 148 -15.18 8.46 15.57
N SER A 149 -16.49 8.56 15.76
CA SER A 149 -17.14 9.40 16.76
C SER A 149 -16.72 8.96 18.16
#